data_AF-A0A7R7ENF5-F1
#
_entry.id   AF-A0A7R7ENF5-F1
#
_cell.length_a   1.000
_cell.length_b   1.000
_cell.length_c   1.000
_cell.angle_alpha   90.00
_cell.angle_beta   90.00
_cell.angle_gamma   90.00
#
_symmetry.space_group_name_H-M   'P 1'
#
loop_
_entity.id
_entity.type
_entity.pdbx_description
1 polymer ?
#
loop_
_entity_poly.entity_id
_entity_poly.type
_entity_poly.pdbx_seq_one_letter_code
_entity_poly.pdbx_strand_id
1 'polypeptide(L)'
;MKRHDPIPVKHITMKALQDDGTMLCEVVLSRKSYNQKVVAMSEDIAKANHQQEPIDLKGCLYTSFKTYDTLPTNNNGNLLFTSIKAYTDTEDEGSDYLCSLIYGVYN
;
A
#
# COMPACT_ATOMS: atom_id res chain seq x y z
N MET A 1 -8.20 -1.43 29.50
CA MET A 1 -7.82 -0.26 28.67
C MET A 1 -9.09 0.32 28.08
N LYS A 2 -9.45 1.57 28.39
CA LYS A 2 -10.72 2.17 27.93
C LYS A 2 -10.53 2.57 26.46
N ARG A 3 -11.34 2.01 25.56
CA ARG A 3 -11.40 2.43 24.16
C ARG A 3 -11.82 3.90 24.13
N HIS A 4 -10.97 4.77 23.60
CA HIS A 4 -11.38 6.12 23.27
C HIS A 4 -12.23 6.08 22.00
N ASP A 5 -13.40 6.71 22.05
CA ASP A 5 -14.26 6.86 20.88
C ASP A 5 -13.51 7.67 19.80
N PRO A 6 -13.62 7.29 18.51
CA PRO A 6 -12.89 7.97 17.45
C PRO A 6 -13.29 9.44 17.37
N ILE A 7 -12.28 10.31 17.40
CA ILE A 7 -12.47 11.75 17.25
C ILE A 7 -13.02 12.00 15.84
N PRO A 8 -14.14 12.73 15.68
CA PRO A 8 -14.67 13.03 14.36
C PRO A 8 -13.67 13.88 13.58
N VAL A 9 -13.19 13.31 12.46
CA VAL A 9 -12.21 13.96 11.58
C VAL A 9 -12.94 14.69 10.45
N LYS A 10 -12.53 15.93 10.18
CA LYS A 10 -12.98 16.66 8.98
C LYS A 10 -12.08 16.29 7.80
N HIS A 11 -12.58 15.44 6.91
CA HIS A 11 -11.88 15.11 5.67
C HIS A 11 -12.01 16.28 4.67
N ILE A 12 -10.89 16.73 4.11
CA ILE A 12 -10.85 17.79 3.10
C ILE A 12 -10.34 17.16 1.81
N THR A 13 -11.18 17.17 0.77
CA THR A 13 -10.86 16.62 -0.56
C THR A 13 -11.04 17.71 -1.59
N MET A 14 -10.08 17.85 -2.51
CA MET A 14 -10.12 18.84 -3.59
C MET A 14 -9.88 18.16 -4.93
N LYS A 15 -10.96 17.94 -5.68
CA LYS A 15 -10.91 17.32 -7.01
C LYS A 15 -10.27 18.27 -8.01
N ALA A 16 -9.51 17.75 -8.97
CA ALA A 16 -8.96 18.58 -10.05
C ALA A 16 -10.06 19.05 -11.01
N LEU A 17 -11.07 18.21 -11.24
CA LEU A 17 -12.32 18.55 -11.91
C LEU A 17 -13.43 18.57 -10.87
N GLN A 18 -13.99 19.74 -10.63
CA GLN A 18 -15.06 19.94 -9.67
C GLN A 18 -16.39 19.38 -10.22
N ASP A 19 -17.34 19.12 -9.33
CA ASP A 19 -18.65 18.55 -9.70
C ASP A 19 -19.48 19.51 -10.58
N ASP A 20 -19.19 20.82 -10.55
CA ASP A 20 -19.78 21.84 -11.44
C ASP A 20 -19.11 21.93 -12.83
N GLY A 21 -18.09 21.09 -13.07
CA GLY A 21 -17.37 21.04 -14.34
C GLY A 21 -16.18 22.00 -14.44
N THR A 22 -15.95 22.85 -13.43
CA THR A 22 -14.79 23.75 -13.38
C THR A 22 -13.51 23.02 -12.98
N MET A 23 -12.36 23.56 -13.35
CA MET A 23 -11.08 23.04 -12.87
C MET A 23 -10.71 23.72 -11.56
N LEU A 24 -10.10 22.98 -10.63
CA LEU A 24 -9.65 23.53 -9.36
C LEU A 24 -8.64 24.67 -9.52
N CYS A 25 -7.74 24.53 -10.49
CA CYS A 25 -6.77 25.57 -10.84
C CYS A 25 -6.36 25.42 -12.31
N GLU A 26 -7.01 26.19 -13.20
CA GLU A 26 -6.74 26.14 -14.64
C GLU A 26 -5.31 26.54 -15.02
N VAL A 27 -4.66 27.36 -14.19
CA VAL A 27 -3.26 27.79 -14.39
C VAL A 27 -2.28 26.61 -14.27
N VAL A 28 -2.57 25.67 -13.37
CA VAL A 28 -1.72 24.49 -13.15
C VAL A 28 -2.15 23.33 -14.06
N LEU A 29 -3.46 23.13 -14.23
CA LEU A 29 -4.01 22.05 -15.04
C LEU A 29 -5.25 22.52 -15.79
N SER A 30 -5.06 22.92 -17.05
CA SER A 30 -6.18 23.29 -17.92
C SER A 30 -7.08 22.09 -18.22
N ARG A 31 -8.36 22.37 -18.52
CA ARG A 31 -9.34 21.35 -18.90
C ARG A 31 -8.86 20.46 -20.06
N LYS A 32 -8.22 21.06 -21.06
CA LYS A 32 -7.66 20.35 -22.22
C LYS A 32 -6.54 19.39 -21.79
N SER A 33 -5.62 19.86 -20.95
CA SER A 33 -4.50 19.03 -20.47
C SER A 33 -4.98 17.90 -19.57
N TYR A 34 -5.96 18.17 -18.70
CA TYR A 34 -6.62 17.16 -17.88
C TYR A 34 -7.21 16.04 -18.74
N ASN A 35 -8.04 16.39 -19.74
CA ASN A 35 -8.67 15.39 -20.61
C ASN A 35 -7.64 14.54 -21.36
N GLN A 36 -6.54 15.14 -21.84
CA GLN A 36 -5.47 14.39 -22.50
C GLN A 36 -4.76 13.41 -21.57
N LYS A 37 -4.49 13.81 -20.33
CA LYS A 37 -3.83 12.96 -19.32
C LYS A 37 -4.71 11.79 -18.89
N VAL A 38 -6.00 12.06 -18.63
CA VAL A 38 -6.95 11.02 -18.20
C VAL A 38 -7.13 9.95 -19.28
N VAL A 39 -7.22 10.33 -20.56
CA VAL A 39 -7.33 9.37 -21.68
C VAL A 39 -6.10 8.46 -21.81
N ALA A 40 -4.92 8.94 -21.41
CA ALA A 40 -3.68 8.17 -21.45
C ALA A 40 -3.47 7.26 -20.23
N MET A 41 -4.30 7.39 -19.18
CA MET A 41 -4.20 6.62 -17.93
C MET A 41 -5.32 5.59 -17.85
N SER A 42 -5.13 4.55 -17.02
CA SER A 42 -6.28 3.75 -16.60
C SER A 42 -7.19 4.60 -15.72
N GLU A 43 -8.49 4.28 -15.73
CA GLU A 43 -9.50 4.97 -14.92
C GLU A 43 -9.09 5.05 -13.45
N ASP A 44 -8.50 3.96 -12.94
CA ASP A 44 -8.13 3.88 -11.53
C ASP A 44 -7.00 4.85 -11.17
N ILE A 45 -5.99 4.93 -12.03
CA ILE A 45 -4.84 5.83 -11.85
C ILE A 45 -5.30 7.28 -11.99
N ALA A 46 -6.20 7.57 -12.94
CA ALA A 46 -6.74 8.91 -13.14
C ALA A 46 -7.55 9.40 -11.93
N LYS A 47 -8.39 8.53 -11.34
CA LYS A 47 -9.18 8.82 -10.14
C LYS A 47 -8.30 9.09 -8.92
N ALA A 48 -7.29 8.26 -8.70
CA ALA A 48 -6.34 8.45 -7.60
C ALA A 48 -5.55 9.76 -7.76
N ASN A 49 -4.99 10.01 -8.95
CA ASN A 49 -4.09 11.15 -9.19
C ASN A 49 -4.79 12.51 -9.29
N HIS A 50 -6.03 12.55 -9.78
CA HIS A 50 -6.68 13.81 -10.11
C HIS A 50 -8.01 14.04 -9.39
N GLN A 51 -8.71 12.99 -8.98
CA GLN A 51 -9.99 13.13 -8.26
C GLN A 51 -9.85 12.93 -6.77
N GLN A 52 -8.64 12.60 -6.29
CA GLN A 52 -8.39 12.24 -4.89
C GLN A 52 -9.33 11.13 -4.42
N GLU A 53 -9.63 10.19 -5.31
CA GLU A 53 -10.38 8.98 -5.03
C GLU A 53 -9.38 7.82 -5.02
N PRO A 54 -8.84 7.43 -3.84
CA PRO A 54 -7.95 6.28 -3.75
C PRO A 54 -8.74 5.03 -4.12
N ILE A 55 -8.16 4.21 -4.98
CA ILE A 55 -8.76 2.93 -5.35
C ILE A 55 -8.02 1.83 -4.62
N ASP A 56 -8.78 1.06 -3.87
CA ASP A 56 -8.31 -0.13 -3.21
C ASP A 56 -8.07 -1.22 -4.25
N LEU A 57 -6.80 -1.41 -4.60
CA LEU A 57 -6.38 -2.47 -5.52
C LEU A 57 -6.50 -3.82 -4.80
N LYS A 58 -7.59 -4.53 -5.09
CA LYS A 58 -7.80 -5.88 -4.57
C LYS A 58 -6.79 -6.85 -5.17
N GLY A 59 -6.20 -7.69 -4.32
CA GLY A 59 -5.26 -8.74 -4.73
C GLY A 59 -3.79 -8.32 -4.78
N CYS A 60 -3.43 -7.15 -4.25
CA CYS A 60 -2.02 -6.74 -4.13
C CYS A 60 -1.22 -7.53 -3.07
N LEU A 61 -1.91 -8.22 -2.15
CA LEU A 61 -1.27 -9.09 -1.16
C LEU A 61 -1.14 -10.52 -1.68
N TYR A 62 -0.17 -11.26 -1.14
CA TYR A 62 -0.01 -12.69 -1.42
C TYR A 62 -1.34 -13.43 -1.18
N THR A 63 -1.87 -14.06 -2.22
CA THR A 63 -3.12 -14.84 -2.16
C THR A 63 -2.89 -16.23 -1.57
N SER A 64 -1.66 -16.72 -1.61
CA SER A 64 -1.22 -17.94 -0.93
C SER A 64 0.27 -17.84 -0.59
N PHE A 65 0.68 -18.57 0.44
CA PHE A 65 2.09 -18.71 0.82
C PHE A 65 2.63 -20.05 0.31
N LYS A 66 3.86 -20.05 -0.19
CA LYS A 66 4.61 -21.29 -0.37
C LYS A 66 5.01 -21.80 1.01
N THR A 67 4.54 -22.99 1.35
CA THR A 67 4.95 -23.69 2.57
C THR A 67 6.01 -24.72 2.24
N TYR A 68 6.84 -25.03 3.22
CA TYR A 68 7.87 -26.05 3.11
C TYR A 68 7.95 -26.78 4.45
N ASP A 69 8.11 -28.09 4.41
CA ASP A 69 8.25 -28.91 5.62
C ASP A 69 9.71 -28.98 6.08
N THR A 70 10.67 -28.68 5.18
CA THR A 70 12.10 -28.81 5.43
C THR A 70 12.87 -27.58 4.95
N LEU A 71 13.90 -27.21 5.70
CA LEU A 71 14.84 -26.15 5.33
C LEU A 71 15.86 -26.68 4.30
N PRO A 72 16.42 -25.80 3.43
CA PRO A 72 17.43 -26.22 2.47
C PRO A 72 18.74 -26.58 3.16
N THR A 73 19.19 -27.82 2.96
CA THR A 73 20.45 -28.34 3.51
C THR A 73 21.32 -28.97 2.43
N ASN A 74 22.63 -28.99 2.64
CA ASN A 74 23.54 -29.78 1.81
C ASN A 74 23.47 -31.28 2.14
N ASN A 75 24.25 -32.10 1.41
CA ASN A 75 24.30 -33.56 1.60
C ASN A 75 24.78 -33.98 3.00
N ASN A 76 25.41 -33.08 3.75
CA ASN A 76 25.90 -33.33 5.11
C ASN A 76 24.89 -32.85 6.18
N GLY A 77 23.72 -32.35 5.77
CA GLY A 77 22.68 -31.84 6.67
C GLY A 77 22.89 -30.40 7.14
N ASN A 78 23.90 -29.68 6.64
CA ASN A 78 24.14 -28.29 7.02
C ASN A 78 23.22 -27.35 6.25
N LEU A 79 22.62 -26.37 6.94
CA LEU A 79 21.79 -25.34 6.33
C LEU A 79 22.56 -24.59 5.24
N LEU A 80 21.89 -24.36 4.11
CA LEU A 80 22.42 -23.59 2.98
C LEU A 80 22.16 -22.08 3.11
N PHE A 81 21.61 -21.63 4.24
CA PHE A 81 21.38 -20.21 4.48
C PHE A 81 22.69 -19.43 4.55
N THR A 82 22.74 -18.30 3.85
CA THR A 82 23.87 -17.38 3.90
C THR A 82 23.79 -16.41 5.08
N SER A 83 22.58 -16.16 5.59
CA SER A 83 22.33 -15.38 6.79
C SER A 83 20.97 -15.72 7.39
N ILE A 84 20.82 -15.46 8.69
CA ILE A 84 19.53 -15.45 9.40
C ILE A 84 19.26 -14.01 9.78
N LYS A 85 18.06 -13.52 9.47
CA LYS A 85 17.64 -12.14 9.72
C LYS A 85 16.34 -12.12 10.51
N ALA A 86 16.12 -11.02 11.23
CA ALA A 86 14.88 -10.73 11.91
C ALA A 86 14.40 -9.34 11.49
N TYR A 87 13.11 -9.24 11.17
CA TYR A 87 12.42 -7.97 11.02
C TYR A 87 11.31 -7.93 12.07
N THR A 88 11.41 -6.96 12.97
CA THR A 88 10.44 -6.76 14.05
C THR A 88 9.80 -5.41 13.83
N ASP A 89 8.49 -5.43 13.61
CA ASP A 89 7.66 -4.25 13.57
C ASP A 89 7.14 -4.03 15.00
N THR A 90 7.77 -3.09 15.69
CA THR A 90 7.45 -2.76 17.08
C THR A 90 6.25 -1.84 17.09
N GLU A 91 5.18 -2.27 17.75
CA GLU A 91 4.05 -1.41 18.03
C GLU A 91 4.30 -0.72 19.38
N ASP A 92 4.32 0.62 19.36
CA ASP A 92 4.66 1.41 20.53
C ASP A 92 3.41 1.84 21.33
N GLU A 93 2.23 2.08 20.71
CA GLU A 93 1.01 2.59 21.37
C GLU A 93 -0.36 2.26 20.67
N GLY A 94 -0.45 1.21 19.86
CA GLY A 94 -1.59 0.96 18.94
C GLY A 94 -2.67 -0.04 19.42
N SER A 95 -3.47 -0.54 18.47
CA SER A 95 -4.56 -1.52 18.70
C SER A 95 -4.29 -2.87 18.03
N ASP A 96 -3.09 -3.03 17.50
CA ASP A 96 -2.63 -4.15 16.69
C ASP A 96 -1.60 -4.99 17.44
N TYR A 97 -1.10 -6.04 16.78
CA TYR A 97 -0.22 -7.02 17.40
C TYR A 97 1.22 -6.78 16.96
N LEU A 98 2.16 -6.84 17.91
CA LEU A 98 3.59 -6.95 17.65
C LEU A 98 3.84 -8.05 16.61
N CYS A 99 4.54 -7.72 15.53
CA CYS A 99 4.90 -8.68 14.49
C CYS A 99 6.42 -8.84 14.44
N SER A 100 6.90 -10.08 14.53
CA SER A 100 8.32 -10.39 14.38
C SER A 100 8.52 -11.58 13.44
N LEU A 101 9.21 -11.35 12.34
CA LEU A 101 9.50 -12.33 11.30
C LEU A 101 10.98 -12.71 11.34
N ILE A 102 11.26 -13.99 11.57
CA ILE A 102 12.63 -14.55 11.50
C ILE A 102 12.72 -15.39 10.23
N TYR A 103 13.74 -15.14 9.41
CA TYR A 103 13.88 -15.81 8.11
C TYR A 103 15.35 -16.05 7.73
N GLY A 104 15.57 -17.09 6.93
CA GLY A 104 16.88 -17.40 6.33
C GLY A 104 16.99 -16.85 4.90
N VAL A 105 18.16 -16.34 4.54
CA VAL A 105 18.47 -15.94 3.16
C VAL A 105 19.10 -17.13 2.42
N TYR A 106 18.43 -17.59 1.36
CA TYR A 106 18.83 -18.70 0.52
C TYR A 106 18.75 -18.27 -0.96
N ASN A 107 19.84 -18.47 -1.71
CA ASN A 107 19.97 -18.12 -3.13
C ASN A 107 20.11 -19.37 -3.99
#